data_AF-A0A9P4MRD4-F1
#
_entry.id   AF-A0A9P4MRD4-F1
#
_cell.length_a   1.000
_cell.length_b   1.000
_cell.length_c   1.000
_cell.angle_alpha   90.00
_cell.angle_beta   90.00
_cell.angle_gamma   90.00
#
_symmetry.space_group_name_H-M   'P 1'
#
loop_
_entity.id
_entity.type
_entity.pdbx_description
1 polymer ?
#
loop_
_entity_poly.entity_id
_entity_poly.type
_entity_poly.pdbx_seq_one_letter_code
_entity_poly.pdbx_strand_id
1 'polypeptide(L)'
;MFLLNPLLLLSLLGHFSLLASSEAISTTTTATTHPAPASIPTSNPSHTSPWRHNRTRESSEIHYFLKLFGWLPSNTTLPDTDIPSAIRKIQKVLRKPQTGVYDDTIENAMAKPHCGTEPPYNETDADEATVVDASNRTLLAKRYTIWGPKWDHTSLTYRFINYASDLPPERQRAILATAFSTWTSLVPLTITPAPPSLAIPDIHIQFTSLGPSETAYAATSMLAYGLSLAAGLINITFNSDYNWSDDRLFNYTALHEIGHALGLSHSKVQNAVMWPFYDGTIRPMYSDDMGAVHQLYGWRTPRWSRIGADSGTRGVVEVSSPSGSRVELLDGLYQLRSNGQVLWYSAQGSWVSVDNNPVTVQIAGAGGNLYQRHADGSIYKYSGASTSWLWIGNSDSNIVDIIAAGDQIYQRRRDGWVARWSGSGRTWHTIEQPLSSRQIVVSEKKVLYNLQTNGDLVRSEWPYGNGWTIIDQNPAIDSIAVGGDDFYKLHMNGQIFWLDTAYSLWRLIDDAGAKVIFAEGEFLYCWHRDGGIWRYTGTPFVWEQLDGTSNSQYVIGDSKGAVWEMLQNGEILRLVS
;
A
#
# COMPACT_ATOMS: atom_id res chain seq x y z
N MET A 1 -3.84 -71.90 -14.88
CA MET A 1 -4.86 -72.45 -13.97
C MET A 1 -5.94 -71.37 -13.83
N PHE A 2 -6.76 -71.23 -14.89
CA PHE A 2 -8.19 -71.62 -14.98
C PHE A 2 -9.11 -70.64 -14.23
N LEU A 3 -9.74 -69.70 -14.95
CA LEU A 3 -11.17 -69.66 -15.39
C LEU A 3 -12.03 -68.85 -14.37
N LEU A 4 -13.07 -68.07 -14.70
CA LEU A 4 -14.03 -68.10 -15.81
C LEU A 4 -14.74 -66.72 -15.91
N ASN A 5 -15.17 -66.38 -17.14
CA ASN A 5 -16.00 -65.27 -17.65
C ASN A 5 -17.51 -65.49 -17.27
N PRO A 6 -18.60 -64.86 -17.86
CA PRO A 6 -18.78 -63.74 -18.81
C PRO A 6 -20.10 -62.87 -18.65
N LEU A 7 -20.36 -62.01 -19.67
CA LEU A 7 -21.65 -61.50 -20.25
C LEU A 7 -21.95 -59.99 -20.04
N LEU A 8 -22.40 -59.18 -21.02
CA LEU A 8 -22.51 -59.26 -22.49
C LEU A 8 -22.94 -57.87 -23.06
N LEU A 9 -22.53 -57.62 -24.32
CA LEU A 9 -23.00 -56.70 -25.38
C LEU A 9 -24.31 -55.89 -25.19
N LEU A 10 -24.33 -54.64 -25.70
CA LEU A 10 -24.95 -54.32 -27.00
C LEU A 10 -24.55 -52.93 -27.57
N SER A 11 -24.27 -52.93 -28.87
CA SER A 11 -23.98 -51.81 -29.77
C SER A 11 -25.24 -51.16 -30.33
N LEU A 12 -25.19 -49.88 -30.73
CA LEU A 12 -25.66 -49.46 -32.06
C LEU A 12 -25.08 -48.10 -32.49
N LEU A 13 -24.60 -48.06 -33.75
CA LEU A 13 -24.11 -46.89 -34.47
C LEU A 13 -25.24 -45.98 -34.97
N GLY A 14 -24.96 -44.68 -35.05
CA GLY A 14 -25.67 -43.72 -35.89
C GLY A 14 -24.72 -42.63 -36.39
N HIS A 15 -24.35 -42.71 -37.67
CA HIS A 15 -23.58 -41.68 -38.38
C HIS A 15 -24.44 -40.43 -38.60
N PHE A 16 -23.91 -39.23 -38.36
CA PHE A 16 -24.27 -38.05 -39.15
C PHE A 16 -23.08 -37.09 -39.25
N SER A 17 -22.63 -36.90 -40.49
CA SER A 17 -21.72 -35.87 -40.94
C SER A 17 -22.35 -34.48 -40.73
N LEU A 18 -21.58 -33.51 -40.26
CA LEU A 18 -21.94 -32.11 -40.40
C LEU A 18 -20.75 -31.31 -40.94
N LEU A 19 -21.06 -30.71 -42.08
CA LEU A 19 -20.21 -29.89 -42.92
C LEU A 19 -19.76 -28.62 -42.20
N ALA A 20 -18.52 -28.24 -42.50
CA ALA A 20 -18.04 -26.89 -42.33
C ALA A 20 -18.84 -25.95 -43.24
N SER A 21 -19.46 -24.93 -42.64
CA SER A 21 -19.90 -23.73 -43.35
C SER A 21 -19.25 -22.52 -42.72
N SER A 22 -18.37 -21.89 -43.51
CA SER A 22 -17.85 -20.56 -43.29
C SER A 22 -18.99 -19.55 -43.33
N GLU A 23 -19.28 -18.87 -42.23
CA GLU A 23 -20.05 -17.64 -42.25
C GLU A 23 -19.15 -16.45 -41.93
N ALA A 24 -19.25 -15.46 -42.82
CA ALA A 24 -18.46 -14.26 -42.88
C ALA A 24 -18.64 -13.41 -41.62
N ILE A 25 -17.52 -12.87 -41.15
CA ILE A 25 -17.47 -11.81 -40.13
C ILE A 25 -18.12 -10.57 -40.74
N SER A 26 -19.40 -10.34 -40.39
CA SER A 26 -20.05 -9.05 -40.59
C SER A 26 -19.50 -8.08 -39.53
N THR A 27 -18.68 -7.13 -39.98
CA THR A 27 -18.27 -5.97 -39.21
C THR A 27 -19.47 -5.07 -38.93
N THR A 28 -20.21 -5.36 -37.87
CA THR A 28 -21.20 -4.44 -37.33
C THR A 28 -20.48 -3.45 -36.44
N THR A 29 -20.31 -2.23 -36.94
CA THR A 29 -19.84 -1.08 -36.18
C THR A 29 -20.83 -0.83 -35.04
N THR A 30 -20.50 -1.25 -33.82
CA THR A 30 -21.25 -0.88 -32.63
C THR A 30 -20.98 0.60 -32.36
N ALA A 31 -21.92 1.44 -32.80
CA ALA A 31 -22.02 2.81 -32.35
C ALA A 31 -22.04 2.83 -30.82
N THR A 32 -21.12 3.58 -30.23
CA THR A 32 -21.08 3.95 -28.82
C THR A 32 -22.39 4.65 -28.45
N THR A 33 -23.36 3.88 -27.98
CA THR A 33 -24.54 4.43 -27.31
C THR A 33 -24.09 4.89 -25.93
N HIS A 34 -23.91 6.20 -25.76
CA HIS A 34 -23.84 6.82 -24.44
C HIS A 34 -25.06 6.37 -23.62
N PRO A 35 -24.89 5.81 -22.41
CA PRO A 35 -26.01 5.41 -21.58
C PRO A 35 -26.81 6.65 -21.18
N ALA A 36 -28.14 6.55 -21.26
CA ALA A 36 -29.04 7.59 -20.76
C ALA A 36 -28.76 7.85 -19.27
N PRO A 37 -28.70 9.13 -18.82
CA PRO A 37 -28.50 9.46 -17.41
C PRO A 37 -29.62 8.84 -16.56
N ALA A 38 -29.26 8.32 -15.38
CA ALA A 38 -30.25 7.90 -14.41
C ALA A 38 -31.07 9.12 -13.98
N SER A 39 -32.39 8.98 -13.92
CA SER A 39 -33.25 10.04 -13.42
C SER A 39 -33.03 10.21 -11.92
N ILE A 40 -32.57 11.41 -11.51
CA ILE A 40 -32.53 11.83 -10.10
C ILE A 40 -33.90 11.51 -9.47
N PRO A 41 -33.97 10.85 -8.30
CA PRO A 41 -35.20 10.69 -7.54
C PRO A 41 -35.88 12.03 -7.37
N THR A 42 -37.09 12.15 -7.90
CA THR A 42 -37.89 13.38 -7.89
C THR A 42 -38.40 13.67 -6.48
N SER A 43 -37.53 14.28 -5.68
CA SER A 43 -37.92 15.21 -4.62
C SER A 43 -36.81 16.24 -4.50
N ASN A 44 -36.71 17.10 -5.53
CA ASN A 44 -35.95 18.33 -5.38
C ASN A 44 -36.72 19.16 -4.35
N PRO A 45 -36.19 19.47 -3.15
CA PRO A 45 -36.75 20.57 -2.39
C PRO A 45 -36.76 21.78 -3.34
N SER A 46 -37.88 22.48 -3.41
CA SER A 46 -38.07 23.58 -4.35
C SER A 46 -37.09 24.71 -4.04
N HIS A 47 -35.94 24.70 -4.73
CA HIS A 47 -35.02 25.84 -4.76
C HIS A 47 -35.69 26.95 -5.57
N THR A 48 -36.54 27.72 -4.91
CA THR A 48 -37.12 28.94 -5.46
C THR A 48 -36.19 30.12 -5.15
N SER A 49 -35.82 30.84 -6.21
CA SER A 49 -35.08 32.12 -6.30
C SER A 49 -33.54 32.04 -6.44
N PRO A 50 -32.89 32.94 -7.23
CA PRO A 50 -31.44 33.09 -7.28
C PRO A 50 -30.97 33.90 -6.05
N TRP A 51 -30.21 33.27 -5.15
CA TRP A 51 -29.88 33.81 -3.82
C TRP A 51 -28.46 34.40 -3.67
N ARG A 52 -27.85 34.86 -4.77
CA ARG A 52 -26.55 35.53 -4.73
C ARG A 52 -26.57 36.63 -3.65
N HIS A 53 -25.50 36.71 -2.83
CA HIS A 53 -25.23 37.70 -1.78
C HIS A 53 -25.76 37.40 -0.37
N ASN A 54 -26.25 36.19 -0.07
CA ASN A 54 -26.49 35.77 1.32
C ASN A 54 -25.21 35.20 1.94
N ARG A 55 -24.39 36.08 2.53
CA ARG A 55 -23.08 35.71 3.09
C ARG A 55 -23.14 34.59 4.14
N THR A 56 -24.20 34.50 4.93
CA THR A 56 -24.33 33.45 5.95
C THR A 56 -24.44 32.09 5.29
N ARG A 57 -25.27 31.97 4.24
CA ARG A 57 -25.44 30.71 3.51
C ARG A 57 -24.20 30.35 2.70
N GLU A 58 -23.62 31.32 2.00
CA GLU A 58 -22.35 31.13 1.27
C GLU A 58 -21.26 30.60 2.21
N SER A 59 -21.13 31.20 3.40
CA SER A 59 -20.22 30.72 4.43
C SER A 59 -20.54 29.28 4.86
N SER A 60 -21.80 28.97 5.20
CA SER A 60 -22.19 27.61 5.59
C SER A 60 -21.86 26.55 4.53
N GLU A 61 -22.10 26.85 3.26
CA GLU A 61 -21.80 25.93 2.15
C GLU A 61 -20.30 25.73 1.93
N ILE A 62 -19.50 26.79 2.09
CA ILE A 62 -18.04 26.68 2.08
C ILE A 62 -17.57 25.77 3.21
N HIS A 63 -18.04 25.98 4.43
CA HIS A 63 -17.68 25.15 5.58
C HIS A 63 -18.06 23.69 5.36
N TYR A 64 -19.26 23.44 4.83
CA TYR A 64 -19.72 22.10 4.54
C TYR A 64 -18.85 21.41 3.49
N PHE A 65 -18.52 22.09 2.39
CA PHE A 65 -17.60 21.55 1.39
C PHE A 65 -16.25 21.18 2.03
N LEU A 66 -15.66 22.05 2.85
CA LEU A 66 -14.37 21.77 3.48
C LEU A 66 -14.44 20.56 4.43
N LYS A 67 -15.53 20.39 5.17
CA LYS A 67 -15.74 19.23 6.07
C LYS A 67 -15.84 17.92 5.29
N LEU A 68 -16.55 17.90 4.16
CA LEU A 68 -16.63 16.70 3.30
C LEU A 68 -15.24 16.22 2.84
N PHE A 69 -14.28 17.12 2.68
CA PHE A 69 -12.90 16.77 2.32
C PHE A 69 -11.94 16.65 3.52
N GLY A 70 -12.44 16.77 4.76
CA GLY A 70 -11.61 16.72 5.98
C GLY A 70 -10.66 17.91 6.13
N TRP A 71 -10.91 19.02 5.43
CA TRP A 71 -10.08 20.24 5.47
C TRP A 71 -10.48 21.22 6.55
N LEU A 72 -11.56 20.93 7.26
CA LEU A 72 -12.03 21.73 8.39
C LEU A 72 -12.57 20.80 9.48
N PRO A 73 -12.14 20.92 10.74
CA PRO A 73 -12.72 20.14 11.83
C PRO A 73 -14.22 20.41 12.00
N SER A 74 -15.02 19.38 12.29
CA SER A 74 -16.50 19.46 12.31
C SER A 74 -17.07 20.56 13.22
N ASN A 75 -16.39 20.90 14.32
CA ASN A 75 -16.82 21.91 15.30
C ASN A 75 -16.13 23.28 15.15
N THR A 76 -15.57 23.57 13.97
CA THR A 76 -14.84 24.81 13.73
C THR A 76 -15.45 25.64 12.61
N THR A 77 -15.16 26.94 12.65
CA THR A 77 -15.51 27.89 11.60
C THR A 77 -14.26 28.67 11.19
N LEU A 78 -14.20 29.05 9.92
CA LEU A 78 -13.15 29.88 9.37
C LEU A 78 -13.44 31.36 9.65
N PRO A 79 -12.40 32.14 10.01
CA PRO A 79 -12.50 33.60 9.98
C PRO A 79 -12.85 34.13 8.59
N ASP A 80 -13.59 35.24 8.52
CA ASP A 80 -13.94 35.90 7.24
C ASP A 80 -12.73 36.22 6.37
N THR A 81 -11.56 36.46 6.98
CA THR A 81 -10.29 36.73 6.30
C THR A 81 -9.78 35.54 5.47
N ASP A 82 -10.16 34.32 5.86
CA ASP A 82 -9.64 33.08 5.28
C ASP A 82 -10.60 32.48 4.24
N ILE A 83 -11.85 32.96 4.22
CA ILE A 83 -12.89 32.54 3.27
C ILE A 83 -12.45 32.64 1.80
N PRO A 84 -11.80 33.73 1.32
CA PRO A 84 -11.33 33.79 -0.07
C PRO A 84 -10.29 32.71 -0.40
N SER A 85 -9.44 32.34 0.55
CA SER A 85 -8.46 31.26 0.38
C SER A 85 -9.14 29.89 0.32
N ALA A 86 -10.13 29.65 1.19
CA ALA A 86 -10.96 28.45 1.14
C ALA A 86 -11.70 28.33 -0.21
N ILE A 87 -12.28 29.41 -0.71
CA ILE A 87 -12.98 29.43 -2.01
C ILE A 87 -12.01 29.06 -3.15
N ARG A 88 -10.79 29.60 -3.16
CA ARG A 88 -9.78 29.21 -4.17
C ARG A 88 -9.48 27.71 -4.13
N LYS A 89 -9.44 27.11 -2.94
CA LYS A 89 -9.25 25.67 -2.76
C LYS A 89 -10.41 24.87 -3.37
N ILE A 90 -11.64 25.28 -3.12
CA ILE A 90 -12.85 24.68 -3.71
C ILE A 90 -12.80 24.79 -5.25
N GLN A 91 -12.53 25.99 -5.78
CA GLN A 91 -12.46 26.24 -7.23
C GLN A 91 -11.36 25.41 -7.91
N LYS A 92 -10.21 25.21 -7.25
CA LYS A 92 -9.13 24.33 -7.73
C LYS A 92 -9.64 22.90 -7.93
N VAL A 93 -10.37 22.36 -6.95
CA VAL A 93 -10.96 21.01 -7.00
C VAL A 93 -12.06 20.90 -8.06
N LEU A 94 -12.87 21.95 -8.19
CA LEU A 94 -13.89 22.07 -9.25
C LEU A 94 -13.30 22.33 -10.64
N ARG A 95 -11.97 22.44 -10.77
CA ARG A 95 -11.23 22.76 -12.00
C ARG A 95 -11.69 24.05 -12.65
N LYS A 96 -11.92 25.09 -11.84
CA LYS A 96 -12.31 26.43 -12.24
C LYS A 96 -11.22 27.47 -11.94
N PRO A 97 -11.29 28.67 -12.55
CA PRO A 97 -10.43 29.78 -12.17
C PRO A 97 -10.53 30.07 -10.66
N GLN A 98 -9.39 30.19 -9.99
CA GLN A 98 -9.29 30.39 -8.54
C GLN A 98 -9.45 31.88 -8.19
N THR A 99 -10.65 32.42 -8.37
CA THR A 99 -10.95 33.83 -8.12
C THR A 99 -11.01 34.17 -6.63
N GLY A 100 -11.30 33.19 -5.77
CA GLY A 100 -11.56 33.42 -4.34
C GLY A 100 -12.90 34.11 -4.07
N VAL A 101 -13.78 34.17 -5.06
CA VAL A 101 -15.13 34.73 -4.98
C VAL A 101 -16.13 33.60 -5.14
N TYR A 102 -17.13 33.54 -4.26
CA TYR A 102 -18.19 32.56 -4.34
C TYR A 102 -18.99 32.78 -5.64
N ASP A 103 -19.12 31.74 -6.46
CA ASP A 103 -19.72 31.82 -7.80
C ASP A 103 -20.71 30.67 -8.06
N ASP A 104 -21.49 30.78 -9.14
CA ASP A 104 -22.51 29.80 -9.51
C ASP A 104 -21.96 28.38 -9.66
N THR A 105 -20.66 28.19 -9.91
CA THR A 105 -20.11 26.83 -9.98
C THR A 105 -20.16 26.16 -8.62
N ILE A 106 -19.84 26.89 -7.55
CA ILE A 106 -19.87 26.38 -6.19
C ILE A 106 -21.32 26.13 -5.80
N GLU A 107 -22.21 27.11 -6.03
CA GLU A 107 -23.65 26.97 -5.76
C GLU A 107 -24.24 25.73 -6.46
N ASN A 108 -23.96 25.56 -7.76
CA ASN A 108 -24.44 24.41 -8.53
C ASN A 108 -23.81 23.08 -8.08
N ALA A 109 -22.60 23.08 -7.52
CA ALA A 109 -21.99 21.89 -6.96
C ALA A 109 -22.68 21.50 -5.64
N MET A 110 -22.90 22.49 -4.76
CA MET A 110 -23.50 22.31 -3.44
C MET A 110 -24.99 21.98 -3.49
N ALA A 111 -25.69 22.38 -4.55
CA ALA A 111 -27.09 22.04 -4.77
C ALA A 111 -27.30 20.59 -5.24
N LYS A 112 -26.24 19.85 -5.56
CA LYS A 112 -26.36 18.45 -5.97
C LYS A 112 -26.54 17.55 -4.76
N PRO A 113 -27.30 16.45 -4.89
CA PRO A 113 -27.25 15.37 -3.91
C PRO A 113 -25.81 14.91 -3.71
N HIS A 114 -25.45 14.53 -2.48
CA HIS A 114 -24.07 14.18 -2.15
C HIS A 114 -23.99 13.02 -1.15
N CYS A 115 -22.77 12.57 -0.87
CA CYS A 115 -22.47 11.77 0.31
C CYS A 115 -22.41 12.69 1.55
N GLY A 116 -22.96 12.23 2.68
CA GLY A 116 -22.95 12.95 3.96
C GLY A 116 -21.81 12.52 4.89
N THR A 117 -20.88 11.70 4.42
CA THR A 117 -19.74 11.22 5.22
C THR A 117 -18.75 12.34 5.50
N GLU A 118 -18.57 12.71 6.77
CA GLU A 118 -17.50 13.62 7.21
C GLU A 118 -16.27 12.80 7.65
N PRO A 119 -15.17 12.79 6.86
CA PRO A 119 -13.92 12.22 7.34
C PRO A 119 -13.31 13.08 8.45
N PRO A 120 -12.44 12.53 9.31
CA PRO A 120 -11.72 13.27 10.33
C PRO A 120 -10.82 14.30 9.66
N TYR A 121 -10.54 15.37 10.41
CA TYR A 121 -9.66 16.42 9.96
C TYR A 121 -8.27 15.88 9.62
N ASN A 122 -7.76 16.25 8.45
CA ASN A 122 -6.42 15.92 7.99
C ASN A 122 -5.69 17.21 7.60
N GLU A 123 -4.81 17.68 8.50
CA GLU A 123 -4.03 18.91 8.35
C GLU A 123 -3.14 18.89 7.10
N THR A 124 -2.56 17.74 6.75
CA THR A 124 -1.64 17.64 5.61
C THR A 124 -2.38 17.79 4.27
N ASP A 125 -3.60 17.26 4.17
CA ASP A 125 -4.47 17.45 3.01
C ASP A 125 -5.17 18.83 3.04
N ALA A 126 -5.31 19.42 4.22
CA ALA A 126 -5.79 20.79 4.43
C ALA A 126 -4.80 21.83 3.87
N ASP A 127 -3.51 21.60 4.02
CA ASP A 127 -2.48 22.60 3.67
C ASP A 127 -1.96 22.51 2.24
N GLU A 128 -2.16 21.38 1.54
CA GLU A 128 -1.82 21.06 0.13
C GLU A 128 -0.98 22.09 -0.66
N ALA A 129 0.19 22.46 -0.11
CA ALA A 129 1.24 23.09 -0.86
C ALA A 129 1.76 22.04 -1.84
N THR A 130 1.67 22.32 -3.13
CA THR A 130 2.26 21.48 -4.17
C THR A 130 3.74 21.22 -3.85
N VAL A 131 4.06 20.01 -3.38
CA VAL A 131 5.44 19.57 -3.25
C VAL A 131 5.92 19.22 -4.66
N VAL A 132 6.61 20.17 -5.27
CA VAL A 132 7.35 19.97 -6.53
C VAL A 132 8.76 19.53 -6.18
N ASP A 133 9.23 18.47 -6.83
CA ASP A 133 10.65 18.11 -6.82
C ASP A 133 11.45 19.24 -7.51
N ALA A 134 12.74 19.36 -7.18
CA ALA A 134 13.73 20.18 -7.84
C ALA A 134 13.77 20.01 -9.38
N SER A 135 13.25 18.91 -9.93
CA SER A 135 13.05 18.73 -11.38
C SER A 135 11.76 19.35 -11.96
N ASN A 136 11.03 20.12 -11.15
CA ASN A 136 9.73 20.72 -11.46
C ASN A 136 8.65 19.69 -11.86
N ARG A 137 8.88 18.43 -11.50
CA ARG A 137 7.86 17.39 -11.53
C ARG A 137 7.06 17.51 -10.25
N THR A 138 5.74 17.54 -10.36
CA THR A 138 4.88 17.18 -9.23
C THR A 138 5.32 15.81 -8.75
N LEU A 139 5.92 15.74 -7.56
CA LEU A 139 5.91 14.50 -6.78
C LEU A 139 4.44 14.09 -6.68
N LEU A 140 4.15 12.80 -6.52
CA LEU A 140 2.81 12.34 -6.21
C LEU A 140 2.39 12.94 -4.85
N ALA A 141 2.05 14.23 -4.80
CA ALA A 141 1.16 14.79 -3.80
C ALA A 141 -0.01 13.82 -3.77
N LYS A 142 -0.21 13.14 -2.63
CA LYS A 142 -1.17 12.05 -2.42
C LYS A 142 -2.39 12.25 -3.33
N ARG A 143 -2.40 11.60 -4.51
CA ARG A 143 -3.41 11.89 -5.54
C ARG A 143 -4.79 11.44 -5.07
N TYR A 144 -4.79 10.43 -4.21
CA TYR A 144 -5.92 9.78 -3.58
C TYR A 144 -5.97 10.09 -2.08
N THR A 145 -7.18 10.35 -1.57
CA THR A 145 -7.44 10.66 -0.15
C THR A 145 -7.81 9.37 0.60
N ILE A 146 -7.00 8.96 1.57
CA ILE A 146 -7.33 7.86 2.50
C ILE A 146 -7.78 8.45 3.85
N TRP A 147 -8.72 7.80 4.51
CA TRP A 147 -9.16 8.21 5.85
C TRP A 147 -8.10 7.84 6.90
N GLY A 148 -7.40 6.71 6.75
CA GLY A 148 -6.31 6.29 7.61
C GLY A 148 -6.45 4.85 8.12
N PRO A 149 -7.49 4.52 8.91
CA PRO A 149 -7.69 3.16 9.39
C PRO A 149 -8.21 2.24 8.28
N LYS A 150 -7.84 0.97 8.36
CA LYS A 150 -8.33 -0.10 7.49
C LYS A 150 -8.70 -1.34 8.29
N TRP A 151 -9.32 -2.33 7.66
CA TRP A 151 -9.63 -3.59 8.33
C TRP A 151 -8.36 -4.36 8.70
N ASP A 152 -8.37 -4.97 9.89
CA ASP A 152 -7.28 -5.79 10.42
C ASP A 152 -7.36 -7.27 10.00
N HIS A 153 -8.39 -7.61 9.23
CA HIS A 153 -8.63 -8.93 8.67
C HIS A 153 -9.21 -8.80 7.26
N THR A 154 -9.08 -9.86 6.47
CA THR A 154 -9.44 -9.85 5.04
C THR A 154 -10.81 -10.48 4.73
N SER A 155 -11.45 -11.10 5.73
CA SER A 155 -12.76 -11.75 5.60
C SER A 155 -13.83 -10.98 6.35
N LEU A 156 -14.45 -10.01 5.68
CA LEU A 156 -15.44 -9.12 6.28
C LEU A 156 -16.85 -9.68 6.13
N THR A 157 -17.69 -9.32 7.09
CA THR A 157 -19.10 -9.69 7.14
C THR A 157 -20.00 -8.46 7.17
N TYR A 158 -21.17 -8.54 6.52
CA TYR A 158 -22.15 -7.47 6.56
C TYR A 158 -23.57 -7.96 6.88
N ARG A 159 -24.41 -7.05 7.40
CA ARG A 159 -25.82 -7.34 7.69
C ARG A 159 -26.72 -6.13 7.43
N PHE A 160 -27.84 -6.37 6.77
CA PHE A 160 -28.95 -5.41 6.74
C PHE A 160 -29.66 -5.40 8.09
N ILE A 161 -29.71 -4.23 8.73
CA ILE A 161 -30.50 -3.98 9.94
C ILE A 161 -31.98 -3.85 9.57
N ASN A 162 -32.25 -3.14 8.47
CA ASN A 162 -33.55 -2.99 7.85
C ASN A 162 -33.40 -2.86 6.33
N TYR A 163 -34.51 -2.79 5.62
CA TYR A 163 -34.58 -2.69 4.16
C TYR A 163 -35.41 -1.46 3.78
N ALA A 164 -35.12 -0.88 2.62
CA ALA A 164 -35.99 0.13 2.03
C ALA A 164 -37.37 -0.48 1.69
N SER A 165 -38.43 0.32 1.75
CA SER A 165 -39.82 -0.14 1.53
C SER A 165 -40.20 -0.20 0.05
N ASP A 166 -39.43 0.45 -0.81
CA ASP A 166 -39.66 0.66 -2.24
C ASP A 166 -39.01 -0.41 -3.15
N LEU A 167 -38.17 -1.28 -2.59
CA LEU A 167 -37.51 -2.36 -3.33
C LEU A 167 -37.58 -3.68 -2.54
N PRO A 168 -37.81 -4.86 -3.16
CA PRO A 168 -37.81 -6.12 -2.43
C PRO A 168 -36.46 -6.43 -1.76
N PRO A 169 -36.43 -7.01 -0.54
CA PRO A 169 -35.18 -7.31 0.18
C PRO A 169 -34.17 -8.15 -0.61
N GLU A 170 -34.64 -9.11 -1.41
CA GLU A 170 -33.76 -9.93 -2.27
C GLU A 170 -33.04 -9.09 -3.32
N ARG A 171 -33.73 -8.12 -3.92
CA ARG A 171 -33.14 -7.24 -4.92
C ARG A 171 -32.14 -6.30 -4.28
N GLN A 172 -32.43 -5.78 -3.09
CA GLN A 172 -31.49 -4.96 -2.32
C GLN A 172 -30.20 -5.72 -1.99
N ARG A 173 -30.31 -6.99 -1.54
CA ARG A 173 -29.14 -7.85 -1.28
C ARG A 173 -28.31 -8.08 -2.53
N ALA A 174 -28.94 -8.36 -3.68
CA ALA A 174 -28.23 -8.61 -4.94
C ALA A 174 -27.46 -7.38 -5.43
N ILE A 175 -28.05 -6.18 -5.30
CA ILE A 175 -27.41 -4.92 -5.67
C ILE A 175 -26.20 -4.66 -4.78
N LEU A 176 -26.37 -4.76 -3.46
CA LEU A 176 -25.28 -4.53 -2.53
C LEU A 176 -24.13 -5.55 -2.72
N ALA A 177 -24.45 -6.82 -2.97
CA ALA A 177 -23.45 -7.84 -3.29
C ALA A 177 -22.67 -7.50 -4.58
N THR A 178 -23.32 -6.88 -5.57
CA THR A 178 -22.65 -6.42 -6.80
C THR A 178 -21.67 -5.27 -6.51
N ALA A 179 -22.08 -4.31 -5.66
CA ALA A 179 -21.21 -3.22 -5.23
C ALA A 179 -19.98 -3.74 -4.45
N PHE A 180 -20.18 -4.68 -3.51
CA PHE A 180 -19.07 -5.35 -2.82
C PHE A 180 -18.17 -6.13 -3.79
N SER A 181 -18.76 -6.83 -4.77
CA SER A 181 -17.99 -7.57 -5.78
C SER A 181 -17.09 -6.66 -6.63
N THR A 182 -17.49 -5.41 -6.85
CA THR A 182 -16.68 -4.45 -7.60
C THR A 182 -15.38 -4.14 -6.85
N TRP A 183 -15.46 -3.84 -5.54
CA TRP A 183 -14.27 -3.62 -4.70
C TRP A 183 -13.43 -4.89 -4.53
N THR A 184 -14.04 -5.99 -4.12
CA THR A 184 -13.36 -7.28 -3.89
C THR A 184 -12.81 -7.94 -5.17
N SER A 185 -13.11 -7.40 -6.35
CA SER A 185 -12.40 -7.78 -7.59
C SER A 185 -10.98 -7.21 -7.66
N LEU A 186 -10.71 -6.11 -6.97
CA LEU A 186 -9.45 -5.35 -7.03
C LEU A 186 -8.49 -5.71 -5.88
N VAL A 187 -9.02 -6.01 -4.70
CA VAL A 187 -8.25 -6.19 -3.47
C VAL A 187 -8.40 -7.60 -2.89
N PRO A 188 -7.45 -8.08 -2.06
CA PRO A 188 -7.50 -9.40 -1.44
C PRO A 188 -8.48 -9.45 -0.25
N LEU A 189 -9.66 -8.83 -0.38
CA LEU A 189 -10.73 -8.87 0.60
C LEU A 189 -11.85 -9.79 0.11
N THR A 190 -12.50 -10.45 1.06
CA THR A 190 -13.78 -11.12 0.86
C THR A 190 -14.82 -10.44 1.72
N ILE A 191 -16.02 -10.20 1.17
CA ILE A 191 -17.09 -9.54 1.90
C ILE A 191 -18.36 -10.36 1.71
N THR A 192 -18.93 -10.87 2.79
CA THR A 192 -20.02 -11.85 2.74
C THR A 192 -21.15 -11.53 3.72
N PRO A 193 -22.38 -11.99 3.47
CA PRO A 193 -23.45 -11.85 4.45
C PRO A 193 -23.08 -12.56 5.76
N ALA A 194 -23.24 -11.87 6.88
CA ALA A 194 -23.00 -12.43 8.20
C ALA A 194 -23.95 -13.62 8.46
N PRO A 195 -23.46 -14.79 8.91
CA PRO A 195 -24.34 -15.90 9.26
C PRO A 195 -25.25 -15.51 10.43
N PRO A 196 -26.44 -16.12 10.56
CA PRO A 196 -27.36 -15.82 11.67
C PRO A 196 -26.76 -16.02 13.07
N SER A 197 -25.75 -16.89 13.19
CA SER A 197 -25.04 -17.17 14.44
C SER A 197 -24.02 -16.10 14.85
N LEU A 198 -23.57 -15.25 13.92
CA LEU A 198 -22.60 -14.19 14.23
C LEU A 198 -23.32 -13.05 14.93
N ALA A 199 -22.99 -12.77 16.20
CA ALA A 199 -23.68 -11.73 16.96
C ALA A 199 -23.48 -10.34 16.34
N ILE A 200 -22.23 -9.99 16.03
CA ILE A 200 -21.82 -8.66 15.56
C ILE A 200 -21.13 -8.83 14.19
N PRO A 201 -21.73 -8.34 13.09
CA PRO A 201 -21.07 -8.28 11.79
C PRO A 201 -20.10 -7.09 11.73
N ASP A 202 -19.21 -7.07 10.76
CA ASP A 202 -18.24 -5.97 10.60
C ASP A 202 -18.92 -4.69 10.12
N ILE A 203 -19.80 -4.81 9.12
CA ILE A 203 -20.49 -3.69 8.46
C ILE A 203 -22.01 -3.81 8.61
N HIS A 204 -22.65 -2.78 9.15
CA HIS A 204 -24.10 -2.66 9.19
C HIS A 204 -24.62 -1.84 8.01
N ILE A 205 -25.72 -2.29 7.42
CA ILE A 205 -26.42 -1.61 6.33
C ILE A 205 -27.81 -1.23 6.82
N GLN A 206 -28.17 0.05 6.69
CA GLN A 206 -29.46 0.53 7.18
C GLN A 206 -30.04 1.64 6.32
N PHE A 207 -31.37 1.79 6.41
CA PHE A 207 -32.14 2.85 5.79
C PHE A 207 -32.82 3.69 6.87
N THR A 208 -32.47 4.97 6.96
CA THR A 208 -32.99 5.88 7.98
C THR A 208 -33.16 7.28 7.37
N SER A 209 -34.18 8.02 7.78
CA SER A 209 -34.36 9.42 7.36
C SER A 209 -33.20 10.24 7.92
N LEU A 210 -32.50 10.97 7.06
CA LEU A 210 -31.45 11.90 7.49
C LEU A 210 -32.01 13.30 7.80
N GLY A 211 -33.30 13.50 7.54
CA GLY A 211 -34.03 14.73 7.83
C GLY A 211 -34.49 15.42 6.55
N PRO A 212 -35.62 16.16 6.61
CA PRO A 212 -36.30 16.67 5.42
C PRO A 212 -35.53 17.78 4.66
N SER A 213 -34.48 18.34 5.28
CA SER A 213 -33.61 19.36 4.66
C SER A 213 -32.25 18.80 4.25
N GLU A 214 -32.00 17.51 4.44
CA GLU A 214 -30.73 16.88 4.12
C GLU A 214 -30.73 16.39 2.66
N THR A 215 -29.72 16.80 1.91
CA THR A 215 -29.55 16.41 0.50
C THR A 215 -28.60 15.23 0.33
N ALA A 216 -28.03 14.72 1.42
CA ALA A 216 -27.24 13.51 1.41
C ALA A 216 -28.09 12.29 1.04
N TYR A 217 -27.64 11.54 0.03
CA TYR A 217 -28.22 10.25 -0.34
C TYR A 217 -27.84 9.14 0.64
N ALA A 218 -26.61 9.17 1.14
CA ALA A 218 -26.15 8.22 2.12
C ALA A 218 -24.98 8.82 2.90
N ALA A 219 -24.64 8.19 4.01
CA ALA A 219 -23.44 8.47 4.78
C ALA A 219 -22.92 7.19 5.44
N THR A 220 -21.61 7.11 5.59
CA THR A 220 -20.93 6.03 6.28
C THR A 220 -20.33 6.56 7.57
N SER A 221 -20.83 6.06 8.71
CA SER A 221 -20.20 6.29 10.01
C SER A 221 -19.14 5.24 10.25
N MET A 222 -17.94 5.69 10.60
CA MET A 222 -16.80 4.81 10.86
C MET A 222 -16.15 5.14 12.20
N LEU A 223 -15.95 4.11 13.00
CA LEU A 223 -15.13 4.17 14.20
C LEU A 223 -13.92 3.23 14.05
N ALA A 224 -12.79 3.68 14.55
CA ALA A 224 -11.54 2.95 14.55
C ALA A 224 -10.98 2.85 15.97
N TYR A 225 -10.26 1.76 16.24
CA TYR A 225 -9.42 1.61 17.42
C TYR A 225 -7.96 1.68 16.99
N GLY A 226 -7.32 2.81 17.23
CA GLY A 226 -5.95 3.06 16.77
C GLY A 226 -5.88 3.12 15.24
N LEU A 227 -5.18 2.16 14.63
CA LEU A 227 -4.94 2.09 13.18
C LEU A 227 -5.92 1.17 12.43
N SER A 228 -6.88 0.56 13.13
CA SER A 228 -7.79 -0.44 12.56
C SER A 228 -9.24 -0.04 12.69
N LEU A 229 -10.05 -0.35 11.67
CA LEU A 229 -11.50 -0.21 11.71
C LEU A 229 -12.11 -1.17 12.74
N ALA A 230 -13.13 -0.71 13.46
CA ALA A 230 -13.74 -1.47 14.54
C ALA A 230 -14.98 -2.23 14.05
N ALA A 231 -14.91 -3.57 14.09
CA ALA A 231 -16.04 -4.44 13.76
C ALA A 231 -17.30 -4.07 14.55
N GLY A 232 -18.45 -4.05 13.88
CA GLY A 232 -19.74 -3.69 14.47
C GLY A 232 -19.97 -2.19 14.64
N LEU A 233 -18.96 -1.35 14.42
CA LEU A 233 -19.06 0.10 14.55
C LEU A 233 -19.03 0.85 13.20
N ILE A 234 -19.09 0.11 12.09
CA ILE A 234 -19.19 0.67 10.74
C ILE A 234 -20.63 0.58 10.27
N ASN A 235 -21.23 1.72 9.93
CA ASN A 235 -22.63 1.81 9.51
C ASN A 235 -22.73 2.55 8.19
N ILE A 236 -23.16 1.86 7.14
CA ILE A 236 -23.59 2.46 5.88
C ILE A 236 -25.09 2.78 6.01
N THR A 237 -25.42 4.07 5.98
CA THR A 237 -26.78 4.58 6.15
C THR A 237 -27.26 5.21 4.85
N PHE A 238 -28.23 4.58 4.20
CA PHE A 238 -28.95 5.14 3.07
C PHE A 238 -30.11 6.00 3.56
N ASN A 239 -30.27 7.19 2.98
CA ASN A 239 -31.33 8.11 3.37
C ASN A 239 -32.69 7.58 2.88
N SER A 240 -33.55 7.19 3.82
CA SER A 240 -34.87 6.64 3.50
C SER A 240 -35.88 7.67 2.98
N ASP A 241 -35.51 8.95 2.96
CA ASP A 241 -36.33 10.03 2.38
C ASP A 241 -36.30 10.01 0.84
N TYR A 242 -35.35 9.27 0.24
CA TYR A 242 -35.22 9.08 -1.20
C TYR A 242 -35.75 7.71 -1.65
N ASN A 243 -36.15 7.65 -2.92
CA ASN A 243 -36.58 6.43 -3.59
C ASN A 243 -35.38 5.66 -4.20
N TRP A 244 -35.17 4.44 -3.73
CA TRP A 244 -34.12 3.48 -4.04
C TRP A 244 -34.55 2.37 -5.02
N SER A 245 -35.73 2.48 -5.62
CA SER A 245 -36.17 1.52 -6.65
C SER A 245 -35.38 1.56 -7.96
N ASP A 246 -34.57 2.59 -8.19
CA ASP A 246 -33.58 2.59 -9.28
C ASP A 246 -32.33 1.82 -8.84
N ASP A 247 -32.23 0.58 -9.30
CA ASP A 247 -31.11 -0.31 -9.02
C ASP A 247 -29.74 0.31 -9.33
N ARG A 248 -29.66 1.16 -10.36
CA ARG A 248 -28.39 1.74 -10.78
C ARG A 248 -27.92 2.82 -9.82
N LEU A 249 -28.86 3.67 -9.39
CA LEU A 249 -28.58 4.68 -8.36
C LEU A 249 -28.18 3.99 -7.06
N PHE A 250 -28.96 3.01 -6.61
CA PHE A 250 -28.66 2.30 -5.38
C PHE A 250 -27.29 1.61 -5.44
N ASN A 251 -26.97 0.94 -6.55
CA ASN A 251 -25.66 0.33 -6.75
C ASN A 251 -24.52 1.36 -6.72
N TYR A 252 -24.67 2.49 -7.41
CA TYR A 252 -23.61 3.52 -7.48
C TYR A 252 -23.38 4.19 -6.12
N THR A 253 -24.45 4.54 -5.40
CA THR A 253 -24.34 5.08 -4.03
C THR A 253 -23.75 4.04 -3.09
N ALA A 254 -24.21 2.78 -3.15
CA ALA A 254 -23.64 1.72 -2.34
C ALA A 254 -22.15 1.50 -2.62
N LEU A 255 -21.74 1.55 -3.90
CA LEU A 255 -20.34 1.43 -4.29
C LEU A 255 -19.48 2.53 -3.64
N HIS A 256 -19.96 3.77 -3.60
CA HIS A 256 -19.32 4.89 -2.93
C HIS A 256 -19.20 4.67 -1.41
N GLU A 257 -20.31 4.37 -0.74
CA GLU A 257 -20.31 4.16 0.71
C GLU A 257 -19.48 2.95 1.15
N ILE A 258 -19.42 1.90 0.34
CA ILE A 258 -18.52 0.77 0.61
C ILE A 258 -17.05 1.23 0.53
N GLY A 259 -16.71 2.14 -0.39
CA GLY A 259 -15.37 2.73 -0.43
C GLY A 259 -15.00 3.39 0.90
N HIS A 260 -15.93 4.14 1.50
CA HIS A 260 -15.76 4.63 2.86
C HIS A 260 -15.60 3.50 3.85
N ALA A 261 -16.49 2.51 3.88
CA ALA A 261 -16.39 1.36 4.80
C ALA A 261 -15.09 0.54 4.64
N LEU A 262 -14.34 0.75 3.56
CA LEU A 262 -13.00 0.19 3.33
C LEU A 262 -11.85 1.15 3.73
N GLY A 263 -12.13 2.33 4.27
CA GLY A 263 -11.12 3.30 4.72
C GLY A 263 -10.78 4.40 3.70
N LEU A 264 -11.54 4.53 2.61
CA LEU A 264 -11.34 5.61 1.63
C LEU A 264 -12.01 6.92 2.08
N SER A 265 -11.40 8.04 1.70
CA SER A 265 -11.99 9.36 1.85
C SER A 265 -12.42 9.91 0.48
N HIS A 266 -13.09 11.06 0.47
CA HIS A 266 -13.57 11.67 -0.75
C HIS A 266 -12.41 12.01 -1.72
N SER A 267 -12.59 11.62 -2.98
CA SER A 267 -11.66 11.95 -4.07
C SER A 267 -11.85 13.39 -4.51
N LYS A 268 -10.75 14.05 -4.89
CA LYS A 268 -10.75 15.38 -5.52
C LYS A 268 -10.99 15.29 -7.04
N VAL A 269 -11.18 14.09 -7.57
CA VAL A 269 -11.40 13.83 -9.00
C VAL A 269 -12.88 13.60 -9.26
N GLN A 270 -13.54 14.55 -9.95
CA GLN A 270 -14.98 14.49 -10.26
C GLN A 270 -15.46 13.23 -11.01
N ASN A 271 -14.55 12.53 -11.69
CA ASN A 271 -14.87 11.29 -12.40
C ASN A 271 -14.72 10.04 -11.55
N ALA A 272 -14.18 10.15 -10.34
CA ALA A 272 -14.02 9.06 -9.40
C ALA A 272 -15.35 8.67 -8.76
N VAL A 273 -15.47 7.40 -8.39
CA VAL A 273 -16.63 6.92 -7.61
C VAL A 273 -16.67 7.62 -6.27
N MET A 274 -15.50 7.82 -5.62
CA MET A 274 -15.38 8.50 -4.33
C MET A 274 -15.55 10.03 -4.41
N TRP A 275 -16.00 10.61 -5.52
CA TRP A 275 -16.37 12.02 -5.58
C TRP A 275 -17.68 12.27 -4.81
N PRO A 276 -17.76 13.25 -3.88
CA PRO A 276 -18.90 13.39 -2.97
C PRO A 276 -20.21 13.80 -3.63
N PHE A 277 -20.20 14.52 -4.76
CA PHE A 277 -21.42 15.13 -5.34
C PHE A 277 -21.94 14.36 -6.55
N TYR A 278 -23.16 13.83 -6.45
CA TYR A 278 -23.83 13.05 -7.48
C TYR A 278 -24.42 13.96 -8.57
N ASP A 279 -24.05 13.71 -9.83
CA ASP A 279 -24.62 14.41 -10.98
C ASP A 279 -25.63 13.56 -11.78
N GLY A 280 -26.02 12.40 -11.23
CA GLY A 280 -26.92 11.44 -11.88
C GLY A 280 -26.25 10.57 -12.95
N THR A 281 -24.96 10.77 -13.24
CA THR A 281 -24.21 9.87 -14.13
C THR A 281 -23.48 8.80 -13.34
N ILE A 282 -23.73 7.54 -13.72
CA ILE A 282 -23.07 6.36 -13.16
C ILE A 282 -21.70 6.25 -13.80
N ARG A 283 -20.67 6.19 -12.97
CA ARG A 283 -19.28 6.17 -13.41
C ARG A 283 -18.66 4.81 -13.09
N PRO A 284 -17.84 4.25 -13.99
CA PRO A 284 -17.00 3.12 -13.62
C PRO A 284 -15.95 3.57 -12.61
N MET A 285 -15.35 2.60 -11.90
CA MET A 285 -14.19 2.84 -11.04
C MET A 285 -13.11 3.59 -11.79
N TYR A 286 -12.63 4.69 -11.21
CA TYR A 286 -11.57 5.52 -11.78
C TYR A 286 -10.20 5.09 -11.25
N SER A 287 -9.12 5.50 -11.93
CA SER A 287 -7.76 5.17 -11.51
C SER A 287 -7.41 5.69 -10.10
N ASP A 288 -8.09 6.76 -9.67
CA ASP A 288 -7.94 7.33 -8.33
C ASP A 288 -8.52 6.40 -7.26
N ASP A 289 -9.73 5.86 -7.49
CA ASP A 289 -10.37 4.89 -6.59
C ASP A 289 -9.52 3.61 -6.47
N MET A 290 -9.03 3.09 -7.61
CA MET A 290 -8.18 1.90 -7.65
C MET A 290 -6.84 2.12 -6.93
N GLY A 291 -6.18 3.26 -7.17
CA GLY A 291 -4.91 3.60 -6.52
C GLY A 291 -5.06 3.70 -5.00
N ALA A 292 -6.14 4.33 -4.53
CA ALA A 292 -6.42 4.48 -3.12
C ALA A 292 -6.62 3.14 -2.41
N VAL A 293 -7.41 2.25 -3.01
CA VAL A 293 -7.73 0.96 -2.36
C VAL A 293 -6.57 -0.03 -2.43
N HIS A 294 -5.77 -0.02 -3.51
CA HIS A 294 -4.54 -0.80 -3.58
C HIS A 294 -3.48 -0.30 -2.59
N GLN A 295 -3.43 1.02 -2.30
CA GLN A 295 -2.56 1.53 -1.24
C GLN A 295 -2.93 0.94 0.13
N LEU A 296 -4.23 0.73 0.40
CA LEU A 296 -4.70 0.19 1.68
C LEU A 296 -4.54 -1.32 1.77
N TYR A 297 -4.95 -2.06 0.74
CA TYR A 297 -5.09 -3.53 0.82
C TYR A 297 -4.21 -4.30 -0.16
N GLY A 298 -3.49 -3.60 -1.03
CA GLY A 298 -2.75 -4.23 -2.13
C GLY A 298 -3.64 -4.78 -3.23
N TRP A 299 -3.03 -5.56 -4.11
CA TRP A 299 -3.71 -6.16 -5.26
C TRP A 299 -4.25 -7.54 -4.92
N ARG A 300 -5.46 -7.86 -5.39
CA ARG A 300 -5.99 -9.23 -5.30
C ARG A 300 -5.11 -10.25 -6.00
N THR A 301 -4.48 -9.84 -7.09
CA THR A 301 -3.59 -10.69 -7.89
C THR A 301 -2.38 -9.86 -8.30
N PRO A 302 -1.35 -9.81 -7.43
CA PRO A 302 -0.11 -9.09 -7.73
C PRO A 302 0.48 -9.56 -9.05
N ARG A 303 1.04 -8.62 -9.82
CA ARG A 303 1.59 -8.92 -11.15
C ARG A 303 3.10 -8.75 -11.11
N TRP A 304 3.79 -9.78 -11.58
CA TRP A 304 5.24 -9.82 -11.65
C TRP A 304 5.70 -9.86 -13.10
N SER A 305 6.74 -9.11 -13.41
CA SER A 305 7.45 -9.17 -14.69
C SER A 305 8.84 -9.73 -14.48
N ARG A 306 9.21 -10.75 -15.24
CA ARG A 306 10.57 -11.27 -15.26
C ARG A 306 11.54 -10.23 -15.82
N ILE A 307 12.60 -9.93 -15.08
CA ILE A 307 13.66 -8.99 -15.48
C ILE A 307 15.03 -9.65 -15.61
N GLY A 308 15.19 -10.88 -15.12
CA GLY A 308 16.43 -11.64 -15.24
C GLY A 308 16.22 -13.12 -14.95
N ALA A 309 17.15 -13.94 -15.45
CA ALA A 309 17.19 -15.36 -15.15
C ALA A 309 18.62 -15.88 -15.30
N ASP A 310 19.26 -16.09 -14.17
CA ASP A 310 20.59 -16.69 -14.12
C ASP A 310 20.67 -17.58 -12.89
N SER A 311 20.84 -18.89 -13.09
CA SER A 311 20.94 -19.86 -11.99
C SER A 311 22.18 -19.64 -11.12
N GLY A 312 23.14 -18.82 -11.58
CA GLY A 312 24.27 -18.35 -10.81
C GLY A 312 23.97 -17.12 -9.95
N THR A 313 22.74 -16.59 -9.92
CA THR A 313 22.39 -15.47 -9.04
C THR A 313 22.59 -15.87 -7.58
N ARG A 314 23.43 -15.12 -6.86
CA ARG A 314 23.76 -15.37 -5.45
C ARG A 314 23.09 -14.38 -4.51
N GLY A 315 22.90 -13.15 -4.97
CA GLY A 315 22.27 -12.10 -4.17
C GLY A 315 21.88 -10.91 -5.02
N VAL A 316 20.95 -10.13 -4.50
CA VAL A 316 20.46 -8.89 -5.09
C VAL A 316 20.51 -7.82 -4.00
N VAL A 317 20.92 -6.61 -4.35
CA VAL A 317 20.89 -5.45 -3.44
C VAL A 317 20.28 -4.26 -4.17
N GLU A 318 19.55 -3.44 -3.44
CA GLU A 318 18.99 -2.19 -3.91
C GLU A 318 19.83 -1.06 -3.33
N VAL A 319 20.10 -0.04 -4.15
CA VAL A 319 20.78 1.16 -3.71
C VAL A 319 19.79 2.30 -3.85
N SER A 320 19.30 2.80 -2.73
CA SER A 320 18.47 4.00 -2.69
C SER A 320 19.22 5.16 -2.08
N SER A 321 19.06 6.35 -2.69
CA SER A 321 19.33 7.60 -2.01
C SER A 321 18.32 7.82 -0.88
N PRO A 322 18.68 8.52 0.21
CA PRO A 322 17.77 8.74 1.33
C PRO A 322 16.52 9.50 0.88
N SER A 323 15.37 9.22 1.51
CA SER A 323 14.09 9.90 1.24
C SER A 323 14.26 11.43 1.27
N GLY A 324 13.76 12.11 0.22
CA GLY A 324 13.85 13.57 0.07
C GLY A 324 15.20 14.10 -0.46
N SER A 325 16.17 13.23 -0.75
CA SER A 325 17.44 13.61 -1.39
C SER A 325 17.35 13.56 -2.92
N ARG A 326 18.29 14.20 -3.61
CA ARG A 326 18.46 14.02 -5.05
C ARG A 326 18.79 12.55 -5.32
N VAL A 327 18.15 11.97 -6.34
CA VAL A 327 18.47 10.61 -6.81
C VAL A 327 19.92 10.59 -7.31
N GLU A 328 20.75 9.79 -6.65
CA GLU A 328 22.15 9.61 -7.02
C GLU A 328 22.30 8.68 -8.23
N LEU A 329 23.42 8.83 -8.94
CA LEU A 329 23.69 8.07 -10.17
C LEU A 329 23.71 6.55 -9.97
N LEU A 330 24.03 6.11 -8.76
CA LEU A 330 24.15 4.70 -8.42
C LEU A 330 22.85 4.08 -7.93
N ASP A 331 21.77 4.84 -7.86
CA ASP A 331 20.50 4.30 -7.40
C ASP A 331 20.01 3.18 -8.35
N GLY A 332 19.46 2.12 -7.75
CA GLY A 332 18.84 1.01 -8.47
C GLY A 332 19.30 -0.37 -8.02
N LEU A 333 18.91 -1.36 -8.83
CA LEU A 333 19.04 -2.78 -8.51
C LEU A 333 20.37 -3.36 -9.00
N TYR A 334 21.06 -4.10 -8.13
CA TYR A 334 22.31 -4.78 -8.45
C TYR A 334 22.23 -6.27 -8.15
N GLN A 335 22.91 -7.06 -8.98
CA GLN A 335 22.96 -8.53 -8.89
C GLN A 335 24.41 -8.96 -8.67
N LEU A 336 24.63 -9.83 -7.68
CA LEU A 336 25.86 -10.60 -7.54
C LEU A 336 25.64 -12.03 -8.03
N ARG A 337 26.51 -12.49 -8.93
CA ARG A 337 26.53 -13.89 -9.39
C ARG A 337 27.60 -14.70 -8.66
N SER A 338 27.45 -16.02 -8.69
CA SER A 338 28.32 -16.99 -8.03
C SER A 338 29.76 -16.99 -8.55
N ASN A 339 29.96 -16.52 -9.79
CA ASN A 339 31.27 -16.30 -10.40
C ASN A 339 31.90 -14.94 -10.01
N GLY A 340 31.30 -14.18 -9.09
CA GLY A 340 31.79 -12.88 -8.63
C GLY A 340 31.44 -11.70 -9.54
N GLN A 341 30.70 -11.92 -10.63
CA GLN A 341 30.22 -10.83 -11.48
C GLN A 341 29.16 -10.00 -10.76
N VAL A 342 29.33 -8.67 -10.81
CA VAL A 342 28.35 -7.69 -10.32
C VAL A 342 27.71 -7.01 -11.51
N LEU A 343 26.37 -6.97 -11.56
CA LEU A 343 25.60 -6.32 -12.60
C LEU A 343 24.64 -5.28 -12.02
N TRP A 344 24.30 -4.28 -12.81
CA TRP A 344 23.32 -3.24 -12.52
C TRP A 344 22.15 -3.34 -13.49
N TYR A 345 20.93 -3.22 -13.01
CA TYR A 345 19.73 -3.15 -13.84
C TYR A 345 19.48 -1.71 -14.28
N SER A 346 19.80 -1.42 -15.55
CA SER A 346 19.69 -0.08 -16.13
C SER A 346 18.24 0.42 -16.25
N ALA A 347 18.07 1.74 -16.29
CA ALA A 347 16.78 2.38 -16.52
C ALA A 347 16.13 1.97 -17.87
N GLN A 348 16.92 1.51 -18.84
CA GLN A 348 16.45 0.97 -20.12
C GLN A 348 15.95 -0.48 -20.03
N GLY A 349 15.98 -1.09 -18.84
CA GLY A 349 15.46 -2.44 -18.61
C GLY A 349 16.44 -3.54 -19.02
N SER A 350 17.74 -3.35 -18.79
CA SER A 350 18.78 -4.33 -19.16
C SER A 350 19.87 -4.43 -18.10
N TRP A 351 20.38 -5.64 -17.86
CA TRP A 351 21.51 -5.87 -16.97
C TRP A 351 22.84 -5.48 -17.63
N VAL A 352 23.60 -4.64 -16.95
CA VAL A 352 24.91 -4.12 -17.39
C VAL A 352 25.98 -4.55 -16.40
N SER A 353 27.11 -5.09 -16.89
CA SER A 353 28.22 -5.50 -16.02
C SER A 353 28.88 -4.29 -15.37
N VAL A 354 29.04 -4.34 -14.04
CA VAL A 354 29.72 -3.32 -13.21
C VAL A 354 31.12 -3.80 -12.83
N ASP A 355 31.22 -5.06 -12.41
CA ASP A 355 32.49 -5.72 -12.09
C ASP A 355 32.43 -7.19 -12.49
N ASN A 356 33.59 -7.81 -12.71
CA ASN A 356 33.71 -9.22 -13.03
C ASN A 356 34.91 -9.84 -12.30
N ASN A 357 34.86 -9.79 -10.97
CA ASN A 357 35.93 -10.25 -10.12
C ASN A 357 35.54 -11.53 -9.37
N PRO A 358 36.18 -12.68 -9.65
CA PRO A 358 35.80 -13.97 -9.06
C PRO A 358 35.97 -14.07 -7.54
N VAL A 359 36.71 -13.14 -6.91
CA VAL A 359 36.84 -13.12 -5.45
C VAL A 359 35.74 -12.30 -4.76
N THR A 360 34.85 -11.63 -5.49
CA THR A 360 33.71 -10.91 -4.90
C THR A 360 32.70 -11.91 -4.32
N VAL A 361 32.40 -11.77 -3.02
CA VAL A 361 31.52 -12.70 -2.28
C VAL A 361 30.29 -12.04 -1.65
N GLN A 362 30.29 -10.72 -1.56
CA GLN A 362 29.14 -9.95 -1.06
C GLN A 362 29.13 -8.57 -1.71
N ILE A 363 27.94 -8.06 -1.99
CA ILE A 363 27.68 -6.64 -2.29
C ILE A 363 26.73 -6.08 -1.22
N ALA A 364 26.85 -4.79 -0.94
CA ALA A 364 25.96 -4.03 -0.06
C ALA A 364 25.84 -2.61 -0.60
N GLY A 365 24.72 -1.94 -0.39
CA GLY A 365 24.58 -0.56 -0.81
C GLY A 365 23.49 0.18 -0.08
N ALA A 366 23.69 1.49 0.07
CA ALA A 366 22.79 2.43 0.71
C ALA A 366 23.27 3.86 0.42
N GLY A 367 22.34 4.82 0.44
CA GLY A 367 22.64 6.25 0.32
C GLY A 367 23.35 6.61 -0.99
N GLY A 368 22.96 5.98 -2.10
CA GLY A 368 23.61 6.18 -3.39
C GLY A 368 25.02 5.60 -3.49
N ASN A 369 25.40 4.66 -2.62
CA ASN A 369 26.72 4.03 -2.64
C ASN A 369 26.61 2.51 -2.77
N LEU A 370 27.48 1.93 -3.60
CA LEU A 370 27.66 0.48 -3.73
C LEU A 370 29.03 0.07 -3.16
N TYR A 371 29.04 -1.04 -2.45
CA TYR A 371 30.24 -1.63 -1.86
C TYR A 371 30.32 -3.11 -2.19
N GLN A 372 31.55 -3.64 -2.22
CA GLN A 372 31.78 -5.07 -2.34
C GLN A 372 32.82 -5.56 -1.34
N ARG A 373 32.65 -6.82 -0.93
CA ARG A 373 33.61 -7.55 -0.11
C ARG A 373 34.19 -8.71 -0.90
N HIS A 374 35.51 -8.84 -0.86
CA HIS A 374 36.21 -9.98 -1.42
C HIS A 374 36.32 -11.14 -0.41
N ALA A 375 36.66 -12.33 -0.90
CA ALA A 375 36.76 -13.54 -0.09
C ALA A 375 37.83 -13.45 1.02
N ASP A 376 38.86 -12.62 0.83
CA ASP A 376 39.91 -12.33 1.81
C ASP A 376 39.50 -11.29 2.87
N GLY A 377 38.28 -10.77 2.77
CA GLY A 377 37.72 -9.76 3.66
C GLY A 377 38.03 -8.31 3.25
N SER A 378 38.81 -8.07 2.19
CA SER A 378 39.04 -6.71 1.71
C SER A 378 37.75 -6.07 1.20
N ILE A 379 37.60 -4.76 1.43
CA ILE A 379 36.36 -4.01 1.15
C ILE A 379 36.66 -2.88 0.18
N TYR A 380 35.75 -2.71 -0.78
CA TYR A 380 35.85 -1.68 -1.81
C TYR A 380 34.54 -0.90 -1.94
N LYS A 381 34.66 0.38 -2.26
CA LYS A 381 33.55 1.28 -2.61
C LYS A 381 33.56 1.55 -4.12
N TYR A 382 32.41 1.41 -4.77
CA TYR A 382 32.29 1.71 -6.19
C TYR A 382 32.39 3.21 -6.44
N SER A 383 33.16 3.61 -7.46
CA SER A 383 33.38 5.03 -7.77
C SER A 383 32.33 5.65 -8.71
N GLY A 384 31.44 4.83 -9.28
CA GLY A 384 30.41 5.27 -10.22
C GLY A 384 30.86 5.51 -11.65
N ALA A 385 32.11 5.20 -11.99
CA ALA A 385 32.61 5.20 -13.36
C ALA A 385 33.47 3.96 -13.65
N SER A 386 33.18 3.26 -14.76
CA SER A 386 33.95 2.11 -15.25
C SER A 386 34.05 0.95 -14.23
N THR A 387 35.09 0.12 -14.29
CA THR A 387 35.42 -0.95 -13.34
C THR A 387 36.26 -0.44 -12.15
N SER A 388 36.16 0.85 -11.80
CA SER A 388 37.02 1.48 -10.81
C SER A 388 36.42 1.38 -9.40
N TRP A 389 37.16 0.71 -8.51
CA TRP A 389 36.77 0.47 -7.12
C TRP A 389 37.79 1.08 -6.17
N LEU A 390 37.33 1.90 -5.23
CA LEU A 390 38.18 2.47 -4.19
C LEU A 390 38.40 1.43 -3.10
N TRP A 391 39.65 1.07 -2.83
CA TRP A 391 40.01 0.17 -1.75
C TRP A 391 39.92 0.86 -0.39
N ILE A 392 38.94 0.47 0.43
CA ILE A 392 38.60 1.11 1.72
C ILE A 392 38.82 0.22 2.95
N GLY A 393 39.09 -1.07 2.79
CA GLY A 393 39.34 -1.99 3.92
C GLY A 393 40.39 -3.03 3.57
N ASN A 394 41.42 -3.18 4.41
CA ASN A 394 42.47 -4.17 4.23
C ASN A 394 41.90 -5.61 4.30
N SER A 395 42.61 -6.58 3.72
CA SER A 395 42.27 -7.99 3.85
C SER A 395 42.24 -8.41 5.32
N ASP A 396 41.13 -8.97 5.77
CA ASP A 396 40.95 -9.54 7.10
C ASP A 396 39.92 -10.67 7.02
N SER A 397 40.40 -11.91 7.08
CA SER A 397 39.57 -13.10 7.00
C SER A 397 38.57 -13.26 8.16
N ASN A 398 38.67 -12.42 9.19
CA ASN A 398 37.68 -12.38 10.27
C ASN A 398 36.41 -11.65 9.86
N ILE A 399 36.42 -10.82 8.82
CA ILE A 399 35.23 -10.10 8.36
C ILE A 399 34.24 -11.10 7.74
N VAL A 400 33.01 -11.14 8.26
CA VAL A 400 31.97 -12.09 7.83
C VAL A 400 30.91 -11.46 6.94
N ASP A 401 30.58 -10.19 7.18
CA ASP A 401 29.66 -9.40 6.38
C ASP A 401 29.96 -7.90 6.44
N ILE A 402 29.49 -7.23 5.39
CA ILE A 402 29.35 -5.78 5.32
C ILE A 402 27.87 -5.42 5.24
N ILE A 403 27.48 -4.33 5.90
CA ILE A 403 26.12 -3.80 5.91
C ILE A 403 26.22 -2.31 5.59
N ALA A 404 25.40 -1.82 4.67
CA ALA A 404 25.30 -0.41 4.34
C ALA A 404 23.94 0.12 4.81
N ALA A 405 23.90 1.32 5.37
CA ALA A 405 22.67 1.99 5.78
C ALA A 405 22.88 3.50 5.81
N GLY A 406 21.90 4.26 5.31
CA GLY A 406 22.03 5.69 5.10
C GLY A 406 23.31 6.01 4.29
N ASP A 407 24.15 6.89 4.81
CA ASP A 407 25.42 7.29 4.20
C ASP A 407 26.65 6.50 4.73
N GLN A 408 26.44 5.35 5.40
CA GLN A 408 27.49 4.59 6.10
C GLN A 408 27.63 3.14 5.66
N ILE A 409 28.81 2.58 5.93
CA ILE A 409 29.09 1.15 5.81
C ILE A 409 29.73 0.62 7.10
N TYR A 410 29.30 -0.57 7.48
CA TYR A 410 29.72 -1.33 8.65
C TYR A 410 30.31 -2.66 8.23
N GLN A 411 31.23 -3.18 9.03
CA GLN A 411 31.74 -4.54 8.92
C GLN A 411 31.55 -5.27 10.24
N ARG A 412 31.17 -6.54 10.17
CA ARG A 412 31.14 -7.44 11.32
C ARG A 412 32.21 -8.51 11.19
N ARG A 413 32.77 -8.90 12.31
CA ARG A 413 33.80 -9.95 12.39
C ARG A 413 33.33 -11.18 13.17
N ARG A 414 33.99 -12.32 12.94
CA ARG A 414 33.75 -13.61 13.62
C ARG A 414 33.92 -13.54 15.14
N ASP A 415 34.78 -12.65 15.61
CA ASP A 415 35.03 -12.39 17.04
C ASP A 415 33.99 -11.44 17.66
N GLY A 416 32.90 -11.14 16.93
CA GLY A 416 31.82 -10.26 17.39
C GLY A 416 32.09 -8.77 17.15
N TRP A 417 33.30 -8.38 16.78
CA TRP A 417 33.67 -6.97 16.60
C TRP A 417 32.88 -6.31 15.46
N VAL A 418 32.43 -5.08 15.70
CA VAL A 418 31.73 -4.24 14.72
C VAL A 418 32.43 -2.89 14.57
N ALA A 419 32.62 -2.45 13.33
CA ALA A 419 33.10 -1.10 13.04
C ALA A 419 32.43 -0.47 11.85
N ARG A 420 32.57 0.85 11.80
CA ARG A 420 32.12 1.70 10.72
C ARG A 420 33.32 2.30 10.00
N TRP A 421 33.23 2.44 8.68
CA TRP A 421 34.25 3.17 7.92
C TRP A 421 34.27 4.65 8.33
N SER A 422 35.44 5.29 8.32
CA SER A 422 35.59 6.70 8.68
C SER A 422 34.99 7.65 7.65
N GLY A 423 34.76 7.18 6.42
CA GLY A 423 34.44 8.01 5.26
C GLY A 423 35.67 8.41 4.43
N SER A 424 36.88 8.06 4.88
CA SER A 424 38.11 8.40 4.16
C SER A 424 39.23 7.36 4.33
N GLY A 425 39.98 7.12 3.23
CA GLY A 425 41.07 6.17 3.22
C GLY A 425 40.61 4.76 3.63
N ARG A 426 41.40 4.12 4.50
CA ARG A 426 41.17 2.73 4.95
C ARG A 426 40.90 2.62 6.45
N THR A 427 40.47 3.72 7.06
CA THR A 427 40.28 3.80 8.51
C THR A 427 38.88 3.31 8.88
N TRP A 428 38.81 2.39 9.83
CA TRP A 428 37.56 1.88 10.39
C TRP A 428 37.54 2.17 11.89
N HIS A 429 36.49 2.86 12.34
CA HIS A 429 36.28 3.17 13.75
C HIS A 429 35.53 2.03 14.41
N THR A 430 36.17 1.38 15.38
CA THR A 430 35.52 0.45 16.30
C THR A 430 34.33 1.14 16.95
N ILE A 431 33.17 0.48 16.92
CA ILE A 431 32.02 0.91 17.70
C ILE A 431 32.16 0.33 19.11
N GLU A 432 32.18 -1.00 19.22
CA GLU A 432 32.56 -1.73 20.43
C GLU A 432 32.71 -3.24 20.12
N GLN A 433 33.26 -4.00 21.07
CA GLN A 433 33.26 -5.48 21.03
C GLN A 433 32.08 -6.04 21.84
N PRO A 434 30.94 -6.37 21.22
CA PRO A 434 29.97 -7.24 21.87
C PRO A 434 30.59 -8.64 22.05
N LEU A 435 30.23 -9.34 23.12
CA LEU A 435 30.80 -10.66 23.45
C LEU A 435 30.61 -11.69 22.31
N SER A 436 29.50 -11.60 21.56
CA SER A 436 29.25 -12.43 20.36
C SER A 436 28.13 -11.88 19.46
N SER A 437 28.48 -11.25 18.33
CA SER A 437 27.51 -10.71 17.37
C SER A 437 27.02 -11.77 16.36
N ARG A 438 25.71 -11.99 16.27
CA ARG A 438 25.06 -12.91 15.32
C ARG A 438 24.55 -12.21 14.07
N GLN A 439 23.89 -11.06 14.23
CA GLN A 439 23.34 -10.24 13.15
C GLN A 439 23.38 -8.77 13.54
N ILE A 440 23.68 -7.89 12.59
CA ILE A 440 23.54 -6.45 12.76
C ILE A 440 22.61 -5.87 11.69
N VAL A 441 21.86 -4.84 12.07
CA VAL A 441 21.03 -4.00 11.17
C VAL A 441 21.16 -2.57 11.63
N VAL A 442 21.01 -1.63 10.70
CA VAL A 442 21.23 -0.20 10.97
C VAL A 442 20.09 0.60 10.35
N SER A 443 19.57 1.56 11.09
CA SER A 443 18.54 2.47 10.61
C SER A 443 19.08 3.62 9.77
N GLU A 444 18.20 4.34 9.07
CA GLU A 444 18.58 5.56 8.33
C GLU A 444 19.14 6.65 9.26
N LYS A 445 18.61 6.77 10.49
CA LYS A 445 19.18 7.59 11.57
C LYS A 445 20.45 7.03 12.20
N LYS A 446 21.04 5.98 11.63
CA LYS A 446 22.31 5.35 12.06
C LYS A 446 22.20 4.71 13.44
N VAL A 447 21.00 4.31 13.88
CA VAL A 447 20.87 3.48 15.08
C VAL A 447 21.30 2.08 14.71
N LEU A 448 22.35 1.58 15.38
CA LEU A 448 22.89 0.26 15.14
C LEU A 448 22.30 -0.72 16.14
N TYR A 449 21.68 -1.78 15.62
CA TYR A 449 21.16 -2.89 16.42
C TYR A 449 22.01 -4.12 16.21
N ASN A 450 22.22 -4.88 17.27
CA ASN A 450 23.05 -6.08 17.26
C ASN A 450 22.37 -7.19 18.06
N LEU A 451 21.99 -8.24 17.34
CA LEU A 451 21.49 -9.47 17.92
C LEU A 451 22.68 -10.36 18.25
N GLN A 452 22.82 -10.70 19.52
CA GLN A 452 23.89 -11.55 20.01
C GLN A 452 23.52 -13.04 19.92
N THR A 453 24.52 -13.92 20.00
CA THR A 453 24.29 -15.38 19.86
C THR A 453 23.50 -15.99 21.02
N ASN A 454 23.46 -15.33 22.17
CA ASN A 454 22.67 -15.74 23.34
C ASN A 454 21.22 -15.21 23.31
N GLY A 455 20.85 -14.40 22.31
CA GLY A 455 19.54 -13.77 22.20
C GLY A 455 19.43 -12.39 22.85
N ASP A 456 20.51 -11.85 23.43
CA ASP A 456 20.52 -10.45 23.84
C ASP A 456 20.47 -9.56 22.60
N LEU A 457 19.54 -8.60 22.62
CA LEU A 457 19.42 -7.58 21.60
C LEU A 457 19.89 -6.26 22.20
N VAL A 458 20.95 -5.71 21.63
CA VAL A 458 21.53 -4.44 22.05
C VAL A 458 21.46 -3.40 20.94
N ARG A 459 21.40 -2.12 21.33
CA ARG A 459 21.46 -0.99 20.41
C ARG A 459 22.55 0.02 20.79
N SER A 460 23.09 0.71 19.81
CA SER A 460 23.96 1.87 19.99
C SER A 460 23.47 3.02 19.11
N GLU A 461 23.37 4.21 19.69
CA GLU A 461 22.85 5.40 19.03
C GLU A 461 23.99 6.27 18.46
N TRP A 462 23.66 7.05 17.43
CA TRP A 462 24.60 7.96 16.79
C TRP A 462 24.68 9.31 17.53
N PRO A 463 25.88 9.92 17.70
CA PRO A 463 27.20 9.39 17.37
C PRO A 463 27.62 8.28 18.35
N TYR A 464 28.26 7.24 17.82
CA TYR A 464 28.72 6.11 18.63
C TYR A 464 29.77 6.54 19.66
N GLY A 465 29.65 6.03 20.88
CA GLY A 465 30.55 6.35 21.99
C GLY A 465 29.97 6.10 23.38
N ASN A 466 28.65 5.97 23.49
CA ASN A 466 27.95 5.68 24.75
C ASN A 466 27.80 4.17 25.04
N GLY A 467 28.43 3.32 24.22
CA GLY A 467 28.37 1.87 24.32
C GLY A 467 27.05 1.25 23.85
N TRP A 468 26.85 -0.01 24.21
CA TRP A 468 25.64 -0.79 23.94
C TRP A 468 24.60 -0.69 25.06
N THR A 469 23.35 -0.42 24.69
CA THR A 469 22.19 -0.52 25.58
C THR A 469 21.41 -1.80 25.27
N ILE A 470 21.16 -2.64 26.28
CA ILE A 470 20.28 -3.81 26.14
C ILE A 470 18.83 -3.33 25.99
N ILE A 471 18.15 -3.78 24.93
CA ILE A 471 16.74 -3.44 24.66
C ILE A 471 15.81 -4.66 24.71
N ASP A 472 16.36 -5.87 24.63
CA ASP A 472 15.65 -7.11 24.90
C ASP A 472 16.65 -8.21 25.28
N GLN A 473 16.20 -9.16 26.08
CA GLN A 473 16.95 -10.36 26.48
C GLN A 473 16.06 -11.57 26.28
N ASN A 474 16.05 -12.07 25.05
CA ASN A 474 15.14 -13.15 24.69
C ASN A 474 15.80 -14.15 23.73
N PRO A 475 16.11 -15.38 24.19
CA PRO A 475 16.69 -16.40 23.33
C PRO A 475 15.77 -16.84 22.19
N ALA A 476 14.48 -16.49 22.24
CA ALA A 476 13.51 -16.77 21.17
C ALA A 476 13.69 -15.89 19.92
N ILE A 477 14.46 -14.79 19.99
CA ILE A 477 14.68 -13.94 18.81
C ILE A 477 15.49 -14.72 17.79
N ASP A 478 14.95 -14.88 16.59
CA ASP A 478 15.58 -15.59 15.47
C ASP A 478 16.38 -14.65 14.58
N SER A 479 15.76 -13.55 14.14
CA SER A 479 16.39 -12.53 13.27
C SER A 479 15.82 -11.14 13.53
N ILE A 480 16.51 -10.12 13.02
CA ILE A 480 16.13 -8.71 13.13
C ILE A 480 16.14 -8.03 11.76
N ALA A 481 15.35 -6.97 11.60
CA ALA A 481 15.29 -6.16 10.39
C ALA A 481 15.01 -4.69 10.72
N VAL A 482 15.41 -3.78 9.84
CA VAL A 482 15.09 -2.34 9.96
C VAL A 482 14.57 -1.82 8.63
N GLY A 483 13.36 -1.27 8.63
CA GLY A 483 12.77 -0.54 7.52
C GLY A 483 12.73 0.95 7.87
N GLY A 484 13.50 1.78 7.18
CA GLY A 484 13.66 3.19 7.47
C GLY A 484 14.29 3.37 8.86
N ASP A 485 13.47 3.80 9.81
CA ASP A 485 13.82 3.88 11.23
C ASP A 485 13.04 2.91 12.12
N ASP A 486 12.13 2.14 11.56
CA ASP A 486 11.35 1.15 12.29
C ASP A 486 12.13 -0.15 12.46
N PHE A 487 12.23 -0.58 13.72
CA PHE A 487 12.94 -1.80 14.09
C PHE A 487 11.98 -2.96 14.31
N TYR A 488 12.34 -4.11 13.74
CA TYR A 488 11.56 -5.34 13.83
C TYR A 488 12.42 -6.52 14.28
N LYS A 489 11.78 -7.44 15.02
CA LYS A 489 12.37 -8.73 15.40
C LYS A 489 11.41 -9.87 15.06
N LEU A 490 11.95 -10.97 14.57
CA LEU A 490 11.27 -12.23 14.35
C LEU A 490 11.62 -13.17 15.49
N HIS A 491 10.62 -13.82 16.09
CA HIS A 491 10.83 -14.92 17.02
C HIS A 491 10.82 -16.28 16.29
N MET A 492 11.46 -17.30 16.87
CA MET A 492 11.54 -18.66 16.31
C MET A 492 10.18 -19.32 16.04
N ASN A 493 9.14 -18.94 16.79
CA ASN A 493 7.76 -19.40 16.59
C ASN A 493 7.05 -18.73 15.40
N GLY A 494 7.70 -17.77 14.74
CA GLY A 494 7.17 -17.03 13.60
C GLY A 494 6.43 -15.73 13.95
N GLN A 495 6.46 -15.29 15.21
CA GLN A 495 5.91 -14.00 15.60
C GLN A 495 6.82 -12.85 15.21
N ILE A 496 6.24 -11.76 14.70
CA ILE A 496 6.98 -10.54 14.40
C ILE A 496 6.57 -9.45 15.37
N PHE A 497 7.56 -8.75 15.92
CA PHE A 497 7.36 -7.61 16.80
C PHE A 497 8.00 -6.36 16.20
N TRP A 498 7.29 -5.24 16.32
CA TRP A 498 7.77 -3.90 16.02
C TRP A 498 8.12 -3.16 17.32
N LEU A 499 9.25 -2.44 17.34
CA LEU A 499 9.61 -1.55 18.43
C LEU A 499 8.95 -0.19 18.22
N ASP A 500 7.88 0.07 18.95
CA ASP A 500 7.27 1.40 18.97
C ASP A 500 8.11 2.32 19.85
N THR A 501 8.93 3.16 19.21
CA THR A 501 9.84 4.07 19.91
C THR A 501 9.12 5.22 20.60
N ALA A 502 7.90 5.57 20.19
CA ALA A 502 7.14 6.66 20.83
C ALA A 502 6.70 6.27 22.24
N TYR A 503 6.38 4.99 22.45
CA TYR A 503 5.96 4.45 23.74
C TYR A 503 6.98 3.49 24.38
N SER A 504 8.12 3.26 23.71
CA SER A 504 9.18 2.34 24.15
C SER A 504 8.67 0.93 24.49
N LEU A 505 7.80 0.39 23.64
CA LEU A 505 7.18 -0.92 23.84
C LEU A 505 7.24 -1.80 22.59
N TRP A 506 7.22 -3.11 22.79
CA TRP A 506 7.12 -4.09 21.72
C TRP A 506 5.65 -4.32 21.36
N ARG A 507 5.29 -4.10 20.09
CA ARG A 507 3.98 -4.46 19.55
C ARG A 507 4.08 -5.74 18.75
N LEU A 508 3.23 -6.71 19.05
CA LEU A 508 3.04 -7.88 18.19
C LEU A 508 2.35 -7.42 16.89
N ILE A 509 2.94 -7.71 15.74
CA ILE A 509 2.40 -7.32 14.42
C ILE A 509 2.09 -8.51 13.51
N ASP A 510 2.49 -9.71 13.91
CA ASP A 510 2.18 -10.99 13.24
C ASP A 510 2.21 -12.09 14.32
N ASP A 511 1.12 -12.86 14.45
CA ASP A 511 0.90 -13.80 15.55
C ASP A 511 1.49 -15.19 15.32
N ALA A 512 1.69 -15.60 14.06
CA ALA A 512 2.44 -16.79 13.69
C ALA A 512 2.59 -16.94 12.17
N GLY A 513 3.70 -17.52 11.75
CA GLY A 513 3.84 -18.09 10.41
C GLY A 513 4.90 -17.41 9.56
N ALA A 514 5.50 -16.31 10.01
CA ALA A 514 6.72 -15.81 9.40
C ALA A 514 7.86 -16.83 9.57
N LYS A 515 8.67 -16.97 8.51
CA LYS A 515 9.88 -17.79 8.47
C LYS A 515 11.13 -16.93 8.45
N VAL A 516 11.10 -15.83 7.71
CA VAL A 516 12.18 -14.85 7.63
C VAL A 516 11.56 -13.46 7.47
N ILE A 517 12.21 -12.44 8.06
CA ILE A 517 11.88 -11.04 7.81
C ILE A 517 13.04 -10.36 7.07
N PHE A 518 12.68 -9.43 6.18
CA PHE A 518 13.59 -8.60 5.42
C PHE A 518 13.06 -7.18 5.43
N ALA A 519 13.95 -6.19 5.39
CA ALA A 519 13.53 -4.81 5.25
C ALA A 519 14.50 -4.07 4.35
N GLU A 520 13.96 -3.20 3.52
CA GLU A 520 14.72 -2.37 2.58
C GLU A 520 13.88 -1.11 2.29
N GLY A 521 14.54 0.05 2.23
CA GLY A 521 13.82 1.33 2.29
C GLY A 521 12.99 1.43 3.57
N GLU A 522 11.73 1.88 3.47
CA GLU A 522 10.81 2.03 4.61
C GLU A 522 9.94 0.78 4.88
N PHE A 523 10.10 -0.29 4.09
CA PHE A 523 9.15 -1.41 4.08
C PHE A 523 9.70 -2.65 4.77
N LEU A 524 8.84 -3.33 5.51
CA LEU A 524 9.09 -4.66 6.07
C LEU A 524 8.40 -5.71 5.18
N TYR A 525 9.14 -6.77 4.87
CA TYR A 525 8.68 -7.94 4.14
C TYR A 525 8.86 -9.18 5.00
N CYS A 526 8.00 -10.17 4.84
CA CYS A 526 8.22 -11.49 5.42
C CYS A 526 8.00 -12.59 4.38
N TRP A 527 8.82 -13.63 4.48
CA TRP A 527 8.52 -14.90 3.87
C TRP A 527 7.73 -15.74 4.87
N HIS A 528 6.51 -16.10 4.50
CA HIS A 528 5.60 -16.86 5.33
C HIS A 528 5.77 -18.37 5.09
N ARG A 529 5.45 -19.19 6.10
CA ARG A 529 5.70 -20.64 6.10
C ARG A 529 4.84 -21.42 5.10
N ASP A 530 3.74 -20.82 4.64
CA ASP A 530 2.93 -21.32 3.53
C ASP A 530 3.60 -21.11 2.15
N GLY A 531 4.74 -20.42 2.12
CA GLY A 531 5.49 -20.11 0.92
C GLY A 531 5.31 -18.67 0.43
N GLY A 532 4.29 -17.95 0.88
CA GLY A 532 3.97 -16.62 0.37
C GLY A 532 4.92 -15.53 0.84
N ILE A 533 5.03 -14.47 0.04
CA ILE A 533 5.70 -13.22 0.41
C ILE A 533 4.64 -12.21 0.78
N TRP A 534 4.90 -11.52 1.89
CA TRP A 534 4.00 -10.51 2.40
C TRP A 534 4.76 -9.22 2.71
N ARG A 535 4.11 -8.08 2.46
CA ARG A 535 4.58 -6.76 2.86
C ARG A 535 3.74 -6.25 4.02
N TYR A 536 4.41 -5.80 5.08
CA TYR A 536 3.73 -5.16 6.19
C TYR A 536 3.19 -3.81 5.75
N THR A 537 1.96 -3.52 6.16
CA THR A 537 1.25 -2.34 5.67
C THR A 537 1.28 -1.15 6.64
N GLY A 538 1.97 -1.29 7.78
CA GLY A 538 2.01 -0.29 8.85
C GLY A 538 0.96 -0.53 9.95
N THR A 539 -0.09 -1.31 9.69
CA THR A 539 -1.12 -1.67 10.68
C THR A 539 -0.85 -3.07 11.25
N PRO A 540 -0.78 -3.25 12.59
CA PRO A 540 -0.54 -4.55 13.20
C PRO A 540 -1.51 -5.62 12.68
N PHE A 541 -0.96 -6.82 12.41
CA PHE A 541 -1.67 -7.98 11.83
C PHE A 541 -2.16 -7.79 10.39
N VAL A 542 -1.87 -6.65 9.75
CA VAL A 542 -2.30 -6.40 8.38
C VAL A 542 -1.12 -6.44 7.41
N TRP A 543 -1.20 -7.44 6.56
CA TRP A 543 -0.17 -7.77 5.58
C TRP A 543 -0.77 -7.84 4.18
N GLU A 544 -0.02 -7.36 3.20
CA GLU A 544 -0.35 -7.48 1.79
C GLU A 544 0.42 -8.65 1.21
N GLN A 545 -0.28 -9.63 0.63
CA GLN A 545 0.37 -10.71 -0.09
C GLN A 545 0.91 -10.18 -1.42
N LEU A 546 2.22 -10.27 -1.63
CA LEU A 546 2.87 -9.90 -2.88
C LEU A 546 3.07 -11.10 -3.80
N ASP A 547 3.29 -12.29 -3.22
CA ASP A 547 3.32 -13.53 -3.97
C ASP A 547 2.80 -14.69 -3.10
N GLY A 548 2.10 -15.63 -3.74
CA GLY A 548 1.59 -16.85 -3.12
C GLY A 548 2.40 -18.11 -3.46
N THR A 549 3.48 -18.00 -4.24
CA THR A 549 4.26 -19.15 -4.67
C THR A 549 5.39 -19.50 -3.71
N SER A 550 5.64 -20.80 -3.50
CA SER A 550 6.58 -21.28 -2.48
C SER A 550 8.04 -21.39 -2.95
N ASN A 551 8.40 -20.75 -4.05
CA ASN A 551 9.74 -20.82 -4.67
C ASN A 551 10.54 -19.53 -4.51
N SER A 552 10.04 -18.55 -3.76
CA SER A 552 10.81 -17.38 -3.38
C SER A 552 12.08 -17.76 -2.60
N GLN A 553 13.17 -17.05 -2.88
CA GLN A 553 14.42 -17.15 -2.13
C GLN A 553 14.75 -15.85 -1.40
N TYR A 554 14.45 -14.71 -2.02
CA TYR A 554 14.81 -13.40 -1.48
C TYR A 554 13.87 -12.32 -2.01
N VAL A 555 13.55 -11.33 -1.18
CA VAL A 555 12.73 -10.18 -1.55
C VAL A 555 13.48 -8.93 -1.17
N ILE A 556 13.43 -7.95 -2.07
CA ILE A 556 14.06 -6.65 -1.85
C ILE A 556 13.16 -5.54 -2.37
N GLY A 557 13.06 -4.46 -1.61
CA GLY A 557 12.32 -3.25 -1.99
C GLY A 557 13.26 -2.09 -2.29
N ASP A 558 12.73 -0.95 -2.74
CA ASP A 558 13.42 0.35 -2.67
C ASP A 558 12.67 1.31 -1.73
N SER A 559 13.27 2.48 -1.46
CA SER A 559 12.62 3.54 -0.66
C SER A 559 11.36 4.13 -1.31
N LYS A 560 11.06 3.77 -2.55
CA LYS A 560 9.92 4.27 -3.34
C LYS A 560 8.81 3.23 -3.49
N GLY A 561 8.96 2.05 -2.85
CA GLY A 561 7.97 0.97 -2.85
C GLY A 561 8.01 0.05 -4.06
N ALA A 562 9.02 0.15 -4.93
CA ALA A 562 9.28 -0.90 -5.91
C ALA A 562 9.72 -2.17 -5.18
N VAL A 563 9.33 -3.33 -5.70
CA VAL A 563 9.67 -4.63 -5.10
C VAL A 563 10.22 -5.55 -6.18
N TRP A 564 11.26 -6.28 -5.82
CA TRP A 564 11.82 -7.37 -6.60
C TRP A 564 11.86 -8.63 -5.78
N GLU A 565 11.71 -9.74 -6.49
CA GLU A 565 11.78 -11.07 -5.94
C GLU A 565 12.84 -11.86 -6.70
N MET A 566 13.66 -12.59 -5.97
CA MET A 566 14.55 -13.60 -6.51
C MET A 566 14.01 -14.98 -6.14
N LEU A 567 13.76 -15.80 -7.15
CA LEU A 567 13.31 -17.18 -7.00
C LEU A 567 14.50 -18.13 -6.79
N GLN A 568 14.23 -19.32 -6.23
CA GLN A 568 15.24 -20.36 -5.95
C GLN A 568 15.99 -20.87 -7.20
N ASN A 569 15.43 -20.68 -8.40
CA ASN A 569 16.05 -21.02 -9.68
C ASN A 569 16.96 -19.89 -10.22
N GLY A 570 17.10 -18.76 -9.51
CA GLY A 570 17.87 -17.60 -9.91
C GLY A 570 17.14 -16.63 -10.86
N GLU A 571 15.85 -16.80 -11.06
CA GLU A 571 15.02 -15.80 -11.74
C GLU A 571 14.79 -14.58 -10.86
N ILE A 572 14.80 -13.40 -11.48
CA ILE A 572 14.53 -12.14 -10.83
C ILE A 572 13.27 -11.54 -11.44
N LEU A 573 12.28 -11.30 -10.60
CA LEU A 573 11.00 -10.71 -10.94
C LEU A 573 10.92 -9.29 -10.36
N ARG A 574 10.17 -8.42 -11.03
CA ARG A 574 9.80 -7.09 -10.55
C ARG A 574 8.29 -7.01 -10.41
N LEU A 575 7.81 -6.50 -9.28
CA LEU A 575 6.40 -6.20 -9.09
C LEU A 575 6.00 -5.03 -9.99
N VAL A 576 4.96 -5.21 -10.79
CA VAL A 576 4.47 -4.22 -11.79
C VAL A 576 3.00 -3.85 -11.61
N SER A 577 2.33 -4.45 -10.61
CA SER A 577 0.97 -4.11 -10.25
C SER A 577 0.87 -2.72 -9.64
#